data_AF-A0A672GCT7-F1
#
_entry.id   AF-A0A672GCT7-F1
#
_cell.length_a   1.000
_cell.length_b   1.000
_cell.length_c   1.000
_cell.angle_alpha   90.00
_cell.angle_beta   90.00
_cell.angle_gamma   90.00
#
_symmetry.space_group_name_H-M   'P 1'
#
loop_
_entity.id
_entity.type
_entity.pdbx_description
1 polymer ?
#
loop_
_entity_poly.entity_id
_entity_poly.type
_entity_poly.pdbx_seq_one_letter_code
_entity_poly.pdbx_strand_id
1 'polypeptide(L)' 'MFQQHNAHAHTAILTRDFLQQHNIRTLPWPALSPDINLIEHLWDEIQRRLNDIRPRSTTAAELFQRV' A
#
# COMPACT_ATOMS: atom_id res chain seq x y z
N MET A 1 11.11 -2.16 -11.17
CA MET A 1 10.23 -0.99 -11.39
C MET A 1 9.27 -0.96 -10.24
N PHE A 2 9.24 0.14 -9.48
CA PHE A 2 8.46 0.32 -8.27
C PHE A 2 7.07 0.87 -8.62
N GLN A 3 6.03 0.25 -8.06
CA GLN A 3 4.65 0.68 -8.28
C GLN A 3 4.17 1.43 -7.03
N GLN A 4 3.65 2.64 -7.24
CA GLN A 4 3.00 3.44 -6.22
C GLN A 4 1.93 4.30 -6.90
N HIS A 5 0.84 4.59 -6.19
CA HIS A 5 -0.18 5.52 -6.68
C HIS A 5 0.30 6.98 -6.51
N ASN A 6 -0.40 7.92 -7.15
CA ASN A 6 -0.04 9.34 -7.16
C ASN A 6 -0.57 10.12 -5.93
N ALA A 7 -0.54 9.55 -4.72
CA ALA A 7 -0.88 10.37 -3.54
C ALA A 7 0.15 11.47 -3.33
N HIS A 8 -0.28 12.59 -2.73
CA HIS A 8 0.57 13.77 -2.56
C HIS A 8 1.93 13.49 -1.91
N ALA A 9 1.99 12.58 -0.93
CA ALA A 9 3.24 12.19 -0.30
C ALA A 9 4.20 11.44 -1.26
N HIS A 10 3.67 10.62 -2.16
CA HIS A 10 4.46 9.87 -3.16
C HIS A 10 4.98 10.76 -4.29
N THR A 11 4.24 11.82 -4.63
CA THR A 11 4.64 12.79 -5.66
C THR A 11 5.39 13.99 -5.09
N ALA A 12 5.59 14.07 -3.77
CA ALA A 12 6.35 15.14 -3.13
C ALA A 12 7.80 15.17 -3.64
N ILE A 13 8.38 16.36 -3.70
CA ILE A 13 9.75 16.59 -4.19
C ILE A 13 10.75 15.69 -3.44
N LEU A 14 10.70 15.71 -2.11
CA LEU A 14 11.60 14.91 -1.27
C LEU A 14 11.50 13.41 -1.56
N THR A 15 10.29 12.90 -1.76
CA THR A 15 10.06 11.49 -2.08
C THR A 15 10.60 11.13 -3.47
N ARG A 16 10.34 11.96 -4.48
CA ARG A 16 10.87 11.75 -5.83
C ARG A 16 12.40 11.80 -5.84
N ASP A 17 12.98 12.77 -5.16
CA ASP A 17 14.44 12.96 -5.13
C ASP A 17 15.11 11.78 -4.42
N PHE A 18 14.53 11.27 -3.32
CA PHE A 18 14.97 10.04 -2.66
C PHE A 18 14.95 8.84 -3.63
N LEU A 19 13.83 8.62 -4.32
CA LEU A 19 13.70 7.50 -5.27
C LEU A 19 14.73 7.60 -6.40
N GLN A 20 14.99 8.81 -6.90
CA GLN A 20 16.00 9.06 -7.92
C GLN A 20 17.42 8.80 -7.39
N GLN A 21 17.76 9.30 -6.19
CA GLN A 21 19.07 9.09 -5.55
C GLN A 21 19.38 7.61 -5.31
N HIS A 22 18.35 6.80 -5.08
CA HIS A 22 18.47 5.36 -4.87
C HIS A 22 18.25 4.53 -6.16
N ASN A 23 18.21 5.16 -7.34
CA ASN A 23 18.01 4.51 -8.64
C ASN A 23 16.72 3.68 -8.72
N ILE A 24 15.69 4.05 -7.95
CA ILE A 24 14.40 3.37 -7.92
C ILE A 24 13.51 3.97 -9.02
N ARG A 25 13.37 3.22 -10.12
CA ARG A 25 12.46 3.58 -11.22
C ARG A 25 11.01 3.34 -10.85
N THR A 26 10.19 4.39 -10.83
CA THR A 26 8.74 4.30 -10.63
C THR A 26 7.99 3.97 -11.93
N LEU A 27 6.90 3.23 -11.83
CA LEU A 27 5.94 3.05 -12.91
C LEU A 27 5.06 4.31 -13.01
N PRO A 28 4.87 4.91 -14.21
CA PRO A 28 3.88 5.96 -14.39
C PRO A 28 2.48 5.43 -14.05
N TRP A 29 1.80 6.09 -13.11
CA TRP A 29 0.46 5.69 -12.68
C TRP A 29 -0.62 6.57 -13.32
N PRO A 30 -1.63 5.99 -13.99
CA PRO A 30 -2.77 6.75 -14.49
C PRO A 30 -3.60 7.32 -13.34
N ALA A 31 -4.15 8.52 -13.53
CA ALA A 31 -4.99 9.16 -12.51
C ALA A 31 -6.29 8.37 -12.30
N LEU A 32 -6.74 8.28 -11.05
CA LEU A 32 -8.01 7.63 -10.66
C LEU A 32 -8.12 6.15 -11.07
N SER A 33 -7.02 5.41 -11.05
CA SER A 33 -6.99 3.96 -11.32
C SER A 33 -6.66 3.14 -10.07
N PRO A 34 -7.60 3.01 -9.11
CA PRO A 34 -7.43 2.14 -7.95
C PRO A 34 -7.44 0.66 -8.34
N ASP A 35 -8.11 0.31 -9.43
CA ASP A 35 -8.20 -1.03 -10.02
C ASP A 35 -6.86 -1.59 -10.48
N ILE A 36 -5.89 -0.73 -10.79
CA ILE A 36 -4.54 -1.14 -11.18
C ILE A 36 -3.66 -1.38 -9.94
N ASN A 37 -4.07 -0.90 -8.76
CA ASN A 37 -3.24 -0.91 -7.56
C ASN A 37 -3.27 -2.29 -6.90
N LEU A 38 -2.27 -3.12 -7.23
CA LEU A 38 -2.14 -4.50 -6.74
C LEU A 38 -2.25 -4.63 -5.21
N ILE A 39 -1.89 -3.57 -4.46
CA ILE A 39 -1.97 -3.59 -2.99
C ILE A 39 -3.41 -3.53 -2.49
N GLU A 40 -4.35 -2.92 -3.22
CA GLU A 40 -5.77 -2.84 -2.84
C GLU A 40 -6.38 -4.24 -2.80
N HIS A 41 -6.11 -5.05 -3.84
CA HIS A 41 -6.56 -6.44 -3.88
C HIS A 41 -5.97 -7.28 -2.74
N LEU A 42 -4.72 -7.02 -2.35
CA LEU A 42 -4.10 -7.69 -1.21
C LEU A 42 -4.76 -7.25 0.11
N TRP A 43 -5.03 -5.97 0.29
CA TRP A 43 -5.74 -5.45 1.46
C TRP A 43 -7.15 -6.03 1.58
N ASP A 44 -7.88 -6.15 0.47
CA ASP A 44 -9.21 -6.78 0.45
C ASP A 44 -9.17 -8.24 0.89
N GLU A 45 -8.20 -9.02 0.42
CA GLU A 45 -8.00 -10.42 0.83
C GLU A 45 -7.63 -10.52 2.32
N ILE A 46 -6.69 -9.69 2.79
CA ILE A 46 -6.30 -9.64 4.21
C ILE A 46 -7.52 -9.28 5.06
N GLN A 47 -8.30 -8.28 4.66
CA GLN A 47 -9.49 -7.86 5.39
C GLN A 47 -10.55 -8.98 5.44
N ARG A 48 -10.78 -9.70 4.34
CA ARG A 48 -11.67 -10.87 4.33
C ARG A 48 -11.21 -11.94 5.32
N ARG A 49 -9.92 -12.30 5.34
CA ARG A 49 -9.38 -13.28 6.30
C ARG A 49 -9.51 -12.82 7.75
N LEU A 50 -9.18 -11.56 8.03
CA LEU A 50 -9.30 -11.00 9.38
C LEU A 50 -10.76 -10.96 9.86
N ASN A 51 -11.72 -10.75 8.95
CA ASN A 51 -13.15 -10.74 9.26
C ASN A 51 -13.68 -12.12 9.69
N ASP A 52 -13.01 -13.21 9.32
CA ASP A 52 -13.39 -14.58 9.70
C ASP A 52 -12.80 -14.99 11.06
N ILE A 53 -11.72 -14.33 11.52
CA ILE A 53 -11.07 -14.67 12.79
C ILE A 53 -11.94 -14.24 13.98
N ARG A 54 -12.13 -15.14 14.95
CA ARG A 54 -12.79 -14.89 16.23
C ARG A 54 -11.91 -15.32 17.41
N PRO A 55 -11.80 -14.52 18.49
CA PRO A 55 -12.37 -13.18 18.65
C PRO A 55 -11.66 -12.14 17.75
N ARG A 56 -12.35 -11.03 17.45
CA ARG A 56 -11.74 -9.91 16.71
C ARG A 56 -10.60 -9.31 17.53
N SER A 57 -9.54 -8.87 16.86
CA SER A 57 -8.48 -8.10 17.50
C SER A 57 -9.07 -6.79 18.02
N THR A 58 -8.72 -6.43 19.25
CA THR A 58 -9.14 -5.18 19.90
C THR A 58 -7.98 -4.20 20.08
N THR A 59 -6.75 -4.67 19.88
CA THR A 59 -5.54 -3.85 19.93
C THR A 59 -4.75 -3.91 18.62
N ALA A 60 -3.96 -2.86 18.36
CA ALA A 60 -3.04 -2.85 17.23
C ALA A 60 -1.99 -3.97 17.32
N ALA A 61 -1.54 -4.31 18.55
CA ALA A 61 -0.59 -5.39 18.78
C ALA A 61 -1.18 -6.75 18.39
N GLU A 62 -2.43 -7.04 18.79
CA GLU A 62 -3.14 -8.25 18.39
C GLU A 62 -3.39 -8.33 16.88
N LEU A 63 -3.68 -7.19 16.23
CA LEU A 63 -3.84 -7.13 14.79
C LEU A 63 -2.51 -7.40 14.07
N PHE A 64 -1.41 -6.81 14.55
CA PHE A 64 -0.08 -6.97 13.95
C PHE A 64 0.41 -8.43 13.98
N GLN A 65 0.00 -9.22 14.97
CA GLN A 65 0.34 -10.65 15.03
C GLN A 65 -0.47 -11.51 14.02
N ARG A 66 -1.44 -10.93 13.32
CA ARG A 66 -2.38 -11.65 12.42
C ARG A 66 -2.25 -11.28 10.94
N VAL A 67 -1.40 -10.30 10.61
CA VAL A 67 -1.09 -9.86 9.24
C VAL A 67 0.32 -10.29 8.87
#